data_AF-D3TAR6-F1
#
_entry.id   AF-D3TAR6-F1
#
_cell.length_a   1.000
_cell.length_b   1.000
_cell.length_c   1.000
_cell.angle_alpha   90.00
_cell.angle_beta   90.00
_cell.angle_gamma   90.00
#
_symmetry.space_group_name_H-M   'P 1'
#
loop_
_entity.id
_entity.type
_entity.pdbx_description
1 polymer ?
#
loop_
_entity_poly.entity_id
_entity_poly.type
_entity_poly.pdbx_seq_one_letter_code
_entity_poly.pdbx_strand_id
1 'polypeptide(L)'
;MKKIRKLNMRKDYEFRYMLGQLLKELPEGIQGSLKGTIYAKASNYGIREARDYILKKRDEGVINESLAKRLIDLLYKYSVYR
;
A
#
# COMPACT_ATOMS: atom_id res chain seq x y z
N MET A 1 -22.62 -8.82 8.46
CA MET A 1 -21.65 -8.29 7.47
C MET A 1 -20.33 -9.03 7.61
N LYS A 2 -19.73 -9.52 6.51
CA LYS A 2 -18.36 -10.09 6.58
C LYS A 2 -17.39 -8.95 6.86
N LYS A 3 -16.57 -9.10 7.90
CA LYS A 3 -15.53 -8.10 8.22
C LYS A 3 -14.52 -8.02 7.08
N ILE A 4 -14.25 -6.82 6.57
CA ILE A 4 -13.25 -6.59 5.53
C ILE A 4 -11.98 -6.09 6.20
N ARG A 5 -10.83 -6.65 5.81
CA ARG A 5 -9.54 -6.18 6.32
C ARG A 5 -9.19 -4.86 5.63
N LYS A 6 -9.11 -3.77 6.40
CA LYS A 6 -8.78 -2.41 5.94
C LYS A 6 -7.62 -1.84 6.74
N LEU A 7 -7.10 -0.70 6.32
CA LEU A 7 -6.08 0.05 7.06
C LEU A 7 -6.55 0.34 8.49
N ASN A 8 -5.67 0.11 9.46
CA ASN A 8 -5.88 0.52 10.84
C ASN A 8 -5.65 2.02 10.97
N MET A 9 -6.73 2.80 10.91
CA MET A 9 -6.67 4.27 11.02
C MET A 9 -6.08 4.80 12.33
N ARG A 10 -6.00 3.98 13.40
CA ARG A 10 -5.26 4.37 14.62
C ARG A 10 -3.74 4.46 14.39
N LYS A 11 -3.25 3.84 13.31
CA LYS A 11 -1.85 3.83 12.87
C LYS A 11 -1.67 4.49 11.50
N ASP A 12 -2.61 5.34 11.07
CA ASP A 12 -2.59 5.96 9.74
C ASP A 12 -1.29 6.74 9.47
N TYR A 13 -0.92 7.61 10.41
CA TYR A 13 0.27 8.45 10.28
C TYR A 13 1.54 7.61 10.09
N GLU A 14 1.71 6.59 10.94
CA GLU A 14 2.84 5.67 10.89
C GLU A 14 2.86 4.89 9.56
N PHE A 15 1.71 4.39 9.11
CA PHE A 15 1.59 3.73 7.82
C PHE A 15 1.99 4.65 6.65
N ARG A 16 1.46 5.88 6.60
CA ARG A 16 1.75 6.84 5.53
C ARG A 16 3.22 7.28 5.52
N TYR A 17 3.84 7.37 6.70
CA TYR A 17 5.26 7.63 6.84
C TYR A 17 6.09 6.47 6.27
N MET A 18 5.83 5.24 6.71
CA MET A 18 6.56 4.05 6.26
C MET A 18 6.36 3.77 4.78
N LEU A 19 5.14 3.94 4.27
CA LEU A 19 4.83 3.86 2.85
C LEU A 19 5.66 4.88 2.05
N GLY A 20 5.78 6.10 2.57
CA GLY A 20 6.66 7.11 1.99
C GLY A 20 8.13 6.66 1.95
N GLN A 21 8.66 6.09 3.05
CA GLN A 21 10.04 5.61 3.08
C GLN A 21 10.31 4.51 2.06
N LEU A 22 9.39 3.56 1.89
CA LEU A 22 9.54 2.48 0.90
C LEU A 22 9.55 3.01 -0.54
N LEU A 23 8.82 4.09 -0.82
CA LEU A 23 8.71 4.65 -2.17
C LEU A 23 9.82 5.65 -2.50
N LYS A 24 10.65 6.08 -1.53
CA LYS A 24 11.74 7.05 -1.77
C LYS A 24 12.76 6.61 -2.82
N GLU A 25 12.93 5.31 -3.01
CA GLU A 25 13.86 4.72 -3.98
C GLU A 25 13.37 4.86 -5.44
N LEU A 26 12.12 5.29 -5.65
CA LEU A 26 11.54 5.46 -6.98
C LEU A 26 11.76 6.88 -7.54
N PRO A 27 11.66 7.09 -8.85
CA PRO A 27 11.65 8.44 -9.44
C PRO A 27 10.54 9.31 -8.85
N GLU A 28 10.84 10.59 -8.56
CA GLU A 28 9.90 11.53 -7.90
C GLU A 28 8.52 11.59 -8.57
N GLY A 29 8.49 11.51 -9.91
CA GLY A 29 7.26 11.59 -10.71
C GLY A 29 6.23 10.48 -10.45
N ILE A 30 6.62 9.34 -9.86
CA ILE A 30 5.70 8.22 -9.61
C ILE A 30 5.39 7.99 -8.13
N GLN A 31 6.20 8.52 -7.21
CA GLN A 31 6.06 8.29 -5.77
C GLN A 31 4.71 8.75 -5.21
N GLY A 32 4.31 9.98 -5.54
CA GLY A 32 3.08 10.58 -5.04
C GLY A 32 1.83 9.82 -5.48
N SER A 33 1.79 9.43 -6.75
CA SER A 33 0.69 8.66 -7.34
C SER A 33 0.54 7.27 -6.69
N LEU A 34 1.66 6.55 -6.52
CA LEU A 34 1.68 5.25 -5.85
C LEU A 34 1.24 5.36 -4.40
N LYS A 35 1.82 6.32 -3.66
CA LYS A 35 1.50 6.56 -2.24
C LYS A 35 0.01 6.85 -2.05
N GLY A 36 -0.53 7.79 -2.83
CA GLY A 36 -1.94 8.19 -2.76
C GLY A 36 -2.88 7.03 -3.09
N THR A 37 -2.59 6.29 -4.16
CA THR A 37 -3.45 5.19 -4.62
C THR A 37 -3.43 4.00 -3.67
N ILE A 38 -2.25 3.59 -3.18
CA ILE A 38 -2.12 2.50 -2.20
C ILE A 38 -2.88 2.85 -0.92
N TYR A 39 -2.69 4.08 -0.41
CA TYR A 39 -3.40 4.55 0.77
C TYR A 39 -4.91 4.53 0.57
N ALA A 40 -5.42 5.15 -0.50
CA ALA A 40 -6.85 5.20 -0.79
C ALA A 40 -7.47 3.81 -0.95
N LYS A 41 -6.77 2.87 -1.60
CA LYS A 41 -7.23 1.48 -1.73
C LYS A 41 -7.29 0.78 -0.38
N ALA A 42 -6.24 0.89 0.43
CA ALA A 42 -6.14 0.23 1.72
C ALA A 42 -7.16 0.74 2.75
N SER A 43 -7.46 2.05 2.73
CA SER A 43 -8.37 2.69 3.67
C SER A 43 -9.85 2.56 3.27
N ASN A 44 -10.17 2.76 1.98
CA ASN A 44 -11.56 2.83 1.51
C ASN A 44 -12.11 1.48 1.05
N TYR A 45 -11.31 0.70 0.31
CA TYR A 45 -11.79 -0.52 -0.36
C TYR A 45 -11.39 -1.76 0.46
N GLY A 46 -10.09 -1.94 0.69
CA GLY A 46 -9.56 -3.08 1.43
C GLY A 46 -8.10 -3.37 1.12
N ILE A 47 -7.50 -4.21 1.95
CA ILE A 47 -6.11 -4.63 1.78
C ILE A 47 -5.90 -5.47 0.52
N ARG A 48 -6.92 -6.23 0.09
CA ARG A 48 -6.82 -7.03 -1.13
C ARG A 48 -6.70 -6.14 -2.36
N GLU A 49 -7.53 -5.12 -2.45
CA GLU A 49 -7.55 -4.15 -3.55
C GLU A 49 -6.25 -3.36 -3.63
N ALA A 50 -5.67 -3.00 -2.46
CA ALA A 50 -4.36 -2.36 -2.41
C ALA A 50 -3.22 -3.31 -2.83
N ARG A 51 -3.27 -4.59 -2.41
CA ARG A 51 -2.32 -5.62 -2.83
C ARG A 51 -2.38 -5.85 -4.34
N ASP A 52 -3.57 -6.00 -4.90
CA ASP A 52 -3.74 -6.28 -6.34
C ASP A 52 -3.24 -5.10 -7.18
N TYR A 53 -3.40 -3.86 -6.70
CA TYR A 53 -2.77 -2.69 -7.32
C TYR A 53 -1.24 -2.76 -7.28
N ILE A 54 -0.63 -3.14 -6.15
CA ILE A 54 0.83 -3.29 -6.04
C ILE A 54 1.33 -4.36 -7.01
N LEU A 55 0.67 -5.52 -7.06
CA LEU A 55 1.02 -6.60 -8.00
C LEU A 55 0.90 -6.14 -9.45
N LYS A 56 -0.17 -5.44 -9.80
CA LYS A 56 -0.33 -4.85 -11.14
C LYS A 56 0.84 -3.91 -11.47
N LYS A 57 1.26 -3.05 -10.54
CA LYS A 57 2.39 -2.13 -10.76
C LYS A 57 3.73 -2.84 -10.87
N ARG A 58 3.89 -3.98 -10.21
CA ARG A 58 5.03 -4.85 -10.43
C ARG A 58 4.99 -5.47 -11.82
N ASP A 59 3.84 -6.01 -12.23
CA ASP A 59 3.68 -6.68 -13.54
C ASP A 59 3.87 -5.69 -14.70
N GLU A 60 3.51 -4.42 -14.50
CA GLU A 60 3.78 -3.30 -15.43
C GLU A 60 5.27 -2.86 -15.43
N GLY A 61 6.12 -3.41 -14.56
CA GLY A 61 7.53 -3.03 -14.44
C GLY A 61 7.79 -1.70 -13.72
N VAL A 62 6.77 -1.08 -13.12
CA VAL A 62 6.89 0.22 -12.41
C VAL A 62 7.65 0.07 -11.10
N ILE A 63 7.51 -1.08 -10.44
CA ILE A 63 8.24 -1.45 -9.22
C ILE A 63 8.79 -2.87 -9.36
N ASN A 64 9.91 -3.16 -8.69
CA ASN A 64 10.48 -4.50 -8.69
C ASN A 64 9.80 -5.43 -7.66
N GLU A 65 10.07 -6.74 -7.75
CA GLU A 65 9.51 -7.76 -6.86
C GLU A 65 9.84 -7.50 -5.38
N SER A 66 11.06 -7.04 -5.07
CA SER A 66 11.49 -6.74 -3.70
C SER A 66 10.65 -5.62 -3.06
N LEU A 67 10.43 -4.53 -3.79
CA LEU A 67 9.61 -3.41 -3.33
C LEU A 67 8.14 -3.82 -3.24
N ALA A 68 7.62 -4.58 -4.21
CA ALA A 68 6.25 -5.09 -4.16
C ALA A 68 6.00 -5.93 -2.90
N LYS A 69 6.93 -6.84 -2.55
CA LYS A 69 6.86 -7.63 -1.33
C LYS A 69 6.84 -6.75 -0.08
N ARG A 70 7.77 -5.80 0.05
CA ARG A 70 7.85 -4.86 1.20
C ARG A 70 6.57 -4.04 1.37
N LEU A 71 5.97 -3.57 0.27
CA LEU A 71 4.71 -2.81 0.30
C LEU A 71 3.53 -3.69 0.75
N ILE A 72 3.47 -4.93 0.28
CA ILE A 72 2.42 -5.88 0.68
C ILE A 72 2.55 -6.23 2.16
N ASP A 73 3.77 -6.50 2.65
CA ASP A 73 4.03 -6.75 4.07
C ASP A 73 3.61 -5.56 4.94
N LEU A 74 3.86 -4.33 4.47
CA LEU A 74 3.40 -3.11 5.14
C LEU A 74 1.87 -3.05 5.22
N LEU A 75 1.14 -3.33 4.13
CA LEU A 75 -0.33 -3.36 4.13
C LEU A 75 -0.88 -4.34 5.18
N TYR A 76 -0.32 -5.54 5.25
CA TYR A 76 -0.77 -6.54 6.21
C TYR A 76 -0.38 -6.17 7.66
N LYS A 77 0.81 -5.60 7.88
CA LYS A 77 1.23 -5.14 9.21
C LYS A 77 0.32 -4.05 9.80
N TYR A 78 -0.19 -3.14 8.96
CA TYR A 78 -0.99 -1.99 9.39
C TYR A 78 -2.49 -2.16 9.20
N SER A 79 -2.99 -3.39 9.11
CA SER A 79 -4.42 -3.62 8.84
C SER A 79 -5.15 -4.33 9.96
N VAL A 80 -6.46 -4.11 10.00
CA VAL A 80 -7.39 -4.67 10.99
C VAL A 80 -8.68 -5.08 10.30
N TYR A 81 -9.33 -6.12 10.80
CA TYR A 81 -10.69 -6.48 10.36
C TYR A 81 -11.69 -5.45 10.88
N ARG A 82 -12.48 -4.89 9.95
CA ARG A 82 -13.54 -3.91 10.22
C ARG A 82 -14.88 -4.44 9.75
#